data_AF-A0A5D0UKC1-F1
#
_entry.id   AF-A0A5D0UKC1-F1
#
_cell.length_a   1.000
_cell.length_b   1.000
_cell.length_c   1.000
_cell.angle_alpha   90.00
_cell.angle_beta   90.00
_cell.angle_gamma   90.00
#
_symmetry.space_group_name_H-M   'P 1'
#
loop_
_entity.id
_entity.type
_entity.pdbx_description
1 polymer ?
#
loop_
_entity_poly.entity_id
_entity_poly.type
_entity_poly.pdbx_seq_one_letter_code
_entity_poly.pdbx_strand_id
1 'polypeptide(L)'
;MSNDQNRKPLPYNAKGLRGKLAHVLVDEPTDETDWPADLPPGTKTVIILDDEPNPHHTLRVHPPNDPAHTALVVYDQLALAETPPPKGMDPRRIALNRRHSIEMGQLFTEFLGTHPDVESELHNGQMTEPQEEAWTTYSATLLHRHQSERAALADHLEAEQNQPET
;
A
#
# COMPACT_ATOMS: atom_id res chain seq x y z
N MET A 1 18.21 -10.72 -12.65
CA MET A 1 18.21 -11.57 -11.45
C MET A 1 18.39 -10.68 -10.22
N SER A 2 17.68 -11.02 -9.13
CA SER A 2 17.87 -10.55 -7.75
C SER A 2 17.35 -9.16 -7.37
N ASN A 3 16.06 -9.08 -7.00
CA ASN A 3 15.52 -7.99 -6.16
C ASN A 3 15.21 -8.48 -4.72
N ASP A 4 15.74 -9.65 -4.32
CA ASP A 4 15.49 -10.29 -3.02
C ASP A 4 16.36 -9.77 -1.87
N GLN A 5 17.35 -8.90 -2.14
CA GLN A 5 18.46 -8.62 -1.22
C GLN A 5 18.18 -7.61 -0.08
N ASN A 6 16.94 -7.14 0.13
CA ASN A 6 16.67 -6.19 1.22
C ASN A 6 15.34 -6.40 1.96
N ARG A 7 14.74 -7.59 1.88
CA ARG A 7 13.52 -7.89 2.61
C ARG A 7 13.86 -8.19 4.07
N LYS A 8 13.33 -7.39 5.00
CA LYS A 8 13.50 -7.63 6.43
C LYS A 8 12.46 -8.63 6.94
N PRO A 9 12.87 -9.70 7.63
CA PRO A 9 11.98 -10.55 8.39
C PRO A 9 11.04 -9.75 9.28
N LEU A 10 9.80 -10.21 9.42
CA LEU A 10 8.89 -9.69 10.44
C LEU A 10 9.49 -9.92 11.84
N PRO A 11 9.40 -8.95 12.76
CA PRO A 11 9.71 -9.18 14.16
C PRO A 11 8.50 -9.76 14.91
N TYR A 12 8.74 -10.47 16.02
CA TYR A 12 7.67 -11.09 16.83
C TYR A 12 6.64 -10.08 17.36
N ASN A 13 7.07 -8.83 17.61
CA ASN A 13 6.20 -7.77 18.11
C ASN A 13 5.49 -6.96 17.01
N ALA A 14 5.50 -7.44 15.76
CA ALA A 14 4.79 -6.80 14.65
C ALA A 14 3.27 -6.81 14.88
N LYS A 15 2.61 -5.69 14.54
CA LYS A 15 1.16 -5.49 14.71
C LYS A 15 0.50 -4.94 13.45
N GLY A 16 -0.83 -5.03 13.35
CA GLY A 16 -1.57 -4.52 12.20
C GLY A 16 -1.23 -5.27 10.91
N LEU A 17 -1.00 -6.58 11.00
CA LEU A 17 -0.58 -7.42 9.87
C LEU A 17 -1.74 -7.95 9.03
N ARG A 18 -2.96 -7.96 9.58
CA ARG A 18 -4.11 -8.58 8.92
C ARG A 18 -4.39 -7.93 7.57
N GLY A 19 -4.56 -8.77 6.55
CA GLY A 19 -4.82 -8.38 5.17
C GLY A 19 -3.58 -7.89 4.41
N LYS A 20 -2.40 -7.83 5.03
CA LYS A 20 -1.18 -7.41 4.34
C LYS A 20 -0.59 -8.55 3.51
N LEU A 21 -0.07 -8.19 2.34
CA LEU A 21 0.72 -9.07 1.51
C LEU A 21 2.13 -9.22 2.13
N ALA A 22 2.63 -10.44 2.17
CA ALA A 22 3.97 -10.77 2.63
C ALA A 22 4.69 -11.66 1.60
N HIS A 23 6.00 -11.53 1.54
CA HIS A 23 6.90 -12.41 0.81
C HIS A 23 7.38 -13.53 1.70
N VAL A 24 7.42 -14.74 1.14
CA VAL A 24 8.08 -15.90 1.76
C VAL A 24 9.59 -15.78 1.46
N LEU A 25 10.42 -15.77 2.50
CA LEU A 25 11.86 -15.56 2.42
C LEU A 25 12.67 -16.84 2.21
N VAL A 26 12.05 -17.98 2.48
CA VAL A 26 12.63 -19.32 2.34
C VAL A 26 11.98 -20.06 1.18
N ASP A 27 12.68 -21.06 0.64
CA ASP A 27 12.11 -21.88 -0.44
C ASP A 27 11.02 -22.84 0.05
N GLU A 28 11.17 -23.36 1.27
CA GLU A 28 10.23 -24.25 1.94
C GLU A 28 9.87 -23.67 3.31
N PRO A 29 8.75 -22.93 3.43
CA PRO A 29 8.32 -22.39 4.72
C PRO A 29 7.86 -23.50 5.66
N THR A 30 8.03 -23.29 6.97
CA THR A 30 7.65 -24.24 8.01
C THR A 30 6.61 -23.68 8.97
N ASP A 31 5.92 -24.57 9.68
CA ASP A 31 5.03 -24.26 10.80
C ASP A 31 5.79 -24.25 12.15
N GLU A 32 5.06 -24.15 13.27
CA GLU A 32 5.64 -24.14 14.62
C GLU A 32 6.37 -25.43 15.04
N THR A 33 6.23 -26.51 14.27
CA THR A 33 6.85 -27.82 14.53
C THR A 33 8.05 -28.10 13.63
N ASP A 34 8.53 -27.08 12.89
CA ASP A 34 9.52 -27.21 11.82
C ASP A 34 9.07 -28.13 10.67
N TRP A 35 7.77 -28.41 10.55
CA TRP A 35 7.20 -29.17 9.45
C TRP A 35 6.88 -28.24 8.27
N PRO A 36 7.03 -28.68 7.00
CA PRO A 36 6.66 -27.86 5.85
C PRO A 36 5.23 -27.35 5.97
N ALA A 37 5.06 -26.03 5.87
CA ALA A 37 3.76 -25.40 5.90
C ALA A 37 2.92 -25.91 4.71
N ASP A 38 1.61 -26.04 4.93
CA ASP A 38 0.66 -26.49 3.92
C ASP A 38 0.40 -25.39 2.86
N LEU A 39 1.44 -25.04 2.11
CA LEU A 39 1.39 -24.08 1.02
C LEU A 39 1.70 -24.78 -0.31
N PRO A 40 1.06 -24.38 -1.42
CA PRO A 40 1.42 -24.88 -2.73
C PRO A 40 2.92 -24.68 -3.03
N PRO A 41 3.61 -25.66 -3.64
CA PRO A 41 5.02 -25.55 -3.97
C PRO A 41 5.33 -24.29 -4.79
N GLY A 42 6.39 -23.58 -4.42
CA GLY A 42 6.80 -22.35 -5.11
C GLY A 42 6.00 -21.10 -4.71
N THR A 43 5.16 -21.16 -3.68
CA THR A 43 4.48 -19.97 -3.15
C THR A 43 5.50 -18.95 -2.64
N LYS A 44 5.62 -17.81 -3.32
CA LYS A 44 6.54 -16.71 -2.94
C LYS A 44 5.86 -15.54 -2.23
N THR A 45 4.52 -15.51 -2.24
CA THR A 45 3.73 -14.44 -1.63
C THR A 45 2.49 -15.01 -0.97
N VAL A 46 2.13 -14.46 0.19
CA VAL A 46 0.96 -14.85 0.97
C VAL A 46 0.26 -13.61 1.54
N ILE A 47 -1.03 -13.74 1.87
CA ILE A 47 -1.79 -12.71 2.61
C ILE A 47 -1.89 -13.16 4.06
N ILE A 48 -1.53 -12.27 4.99
CA ILE A 48 -1.56 -12.53 6.43
C ILE A 48 -2.99 -12.36 6.95
N LEU A 49 -3.49 -13.35 7.71
CA LEU A 49 -4.83 -13.35 8.29
C LEU A 49 -4.87 -12.88 9.76
N ASP A 50 -3.75 -13.04 10.47
CA ASP A 50 -3.59 -12.61 11.85
C ASP A 50 -3.08 -11.17 11.94
N ASP A 51 -3.42 -10.47 13.02
CA ASP A 51 -2.96 -9.10 13.22
C ASP A 51 -1.55 -9.02 13.81
N GLU A 52 -1.16 -10.03 14.58
CA GLU A 52 0.12 -10.18 15.29
C GLU A 52 0.54 -11.67 15.27
N PRO A 53 1.84 -12.00 15.34
CA PRO A 53 2.29 -13.39 15.53
C PRO A 53 1.67 -14.02 16.79
N ASN A 54 1.27 -15.28 16.68
CA ASN A 54 0.69 -16.01 17.81
C ASN A 54 1.80 -16.47 18.80
N PRO A 55 1.44 -16.97 20.00
CA PRO A 55 2.42 -17.46 20.99
C PRO A 55 3.33 -18.61 20.52
N HIS A 56 2.96 -19.29 19.44
CA HIS A 56 3.76 -20.36 18.80
C HIS A 56 4.68 -19.82 17.69
N HIS A 57 4.83 -18.48 17.60
CA HIS A 57 5.68 -17.82 16.61
C HIS A 57 5.22 -18.02 15.16
N THR A 58 3.93 -18.27 14.94
CA THR A 58 3.37 -18.43 13.59
C THR A 58 2.29 -17.38 13.27
N LEU A 59 2.05 -17.20 11.97
CA LEU A 59 0.96 -16.42 11.41
C LEU A 59 0.12 -17.31 10.50
N ARG A 60 -1.21 -17.19 10.57
CA ARG A 60 -2.10 -17.76 9.56
C ARG A 60 -2.00 -16.94 8.29
N VAL A 61 -1.84 -17.64 7.17
CA VAL A 61 -1.70 -17.04 5.85
C VAL A 61 -2.47 -17.83 4.80
N HIS A 62 -2.75 -17.21 3.66
CA HIS A 62 -3.23 -17.92 2.47
C HIS A 62 -2.53 -17.41 1.20
N PRO A 63 -2.42 -18.24 0.15
CA PRO A 63 -2.00 -17.75 -1.17
C PRO A 63 -2.99 -16.68 -1.70
N PRO A 64 -2.52 -15.61 -2.37
CA PRO A 64 -3.41 -14.57 -2.91
C PRO A 64 -4.46 -15.08 -3.90
N ASN A 65 -4.14 -16.17 -4.62
CA ASN A 65 -5.00 -16.77 -5.63
C ASN A 65 -5.92 -17.87 -5.07
N ASP A 66 -5.74 -18.27 -3.81
CA ASP A 66 -6.56 -19.30 -3.16
C ASP A 66 -6.81 -18.95 -1.68
N PRO A 67 -7.84 -18.12 -1.41
CA PRO A 67 -8.19 -17.73 -0.05
C PRO A 67 -8.76 -18.86 0.81
N ALA A 68 -9.16 -19.99 0.21
CA ALA A 68 -9.68 -21.13 0.96
C ALA A 68 -8.54 -21.95 1.59
N HIS A 69 -7.35 -21.93 0.97
CA HIS A 69 -6.18 -22.69 1.43
C HIS A 69 -5.38 -21.91 2.47
N THR A 70 -5.67 -22.14 3.75
CA THR A 70 -4.99 -21.47 4.88
C THR A 70 -3.88 -22.35 5.46
N ALA A 71 -2.74 -21.75 5.77
CA ALA A 71 -1.59 -22.41 6.40
C ALA A 71 -1.05 -21.60 7.59
N LEU A 72 -0.30 -22.25 8.48
CA LEU A 72 0.52 -21.59 9.50
C LEU A 72 1.96 -21.51 9.01
N VAL A 73 2.59 -20.34 9.15
CA VAL A 73 3.99 -20.11 8.77
C VAL A 73 4.70 -19.36 9.89
N VAL A 74 5.94 -19.74 10.19
CA VAL A 74 6.78 -19.03 11.17
C VAL A 74 7.00 -17.57 10.73
N TYR A 75 6.77 -16.62 11.64
CA TYR A 75 6.67 -15.19 11.28
C TYR A 75 7.96 -14.63 10.67
N ASP A 76 9.14 -15.07 11.11
CA ASP A 76 10.44 -14.56 10.65
C ASP A 76 10.84 -15.09 9.26
N GLN A 77 10.11 -16.07 8.73
CA GLN A 77 10.21 -16.52 7.34
C GLN A 77 9.41 -15.65 6.38
N LEU A 78 8.70 -14.65 6.90
CA LEU A 78 7.90 -13.71 6.14
C LEU A 78 8.52 -12.30 6.23
N ALA A 79 8.49 -11.59 5.12
CA ALA A 79 8.71 -10.14 5.10
C ALA A 79 7.46 -9.46 4.57
N LEU A 80 7.04 -8.35 5.18
CA LEU A 80 5.99 -7.53 4.58
C LEU A 80 6.43 -7.14 3.17
N ALA A 81 5.55 -7.39 2.19
CA ALA A 81 5.65 -6.68 0.95
C ALA A 81 5.35 -5.22 1.31
N GLU A 82 6.33 -4.32 1.14
CA GLU A 82 5.98 -2.91 0.92
C GLU A 82 4.87 -2.94 -0.11
N THR A 83 3.70 -2.35 0.18
CA THR A 83 2.53 -2.44 -0.70
C THR A 83 3.01 -2.21 -2.12
N PRO A 84 3.14 -3.27 -2.93
CA PRO A 84 3.64 -3.05 -4.25
C PRO A 84 2.55 -2.20 -4.92
N PRO A 85 2.92 -1.20 -5.72
CA PRO A 85 1.92 -0.48 -6.47
C PRO A 85 1.03 -1.47 -7.19
N PRO A 86 -0.28 -1.19 -7.31
CA PRO A 86 -1.20 -2.09 -7.99
C PRO A 86 -0.58 -2.53 -9.32
N LYS A 87 -0.52 -3.86 -9.54
CA LYS A 87 0.09 -4.44 -10.75
C LYS A 87 -0.47 -3.72 -11.99
N GLY A 88 0.42 -3.09 -12.76
CA GLY A 88 0.07 -2.32 -13.97
C GLY A 88 0.16 -0.79 -13.83
N MET A 89 0.47 -0.24 -12.64
CA MET A 89 0.66 1.21 -12.49
C MET A 89 2.14 1.61 -12.68
N ASP A 90 2.41 2.49 -13.66
CA ASP A 90 3.76 2.97 -13.98
C ASP A 90 4.41 3.69 -12.77
N PRO A 91 5.69 3.43 -12.44
CA PRO A 91 6.40 4.05 -11.33
C PRO A 91 6.36 5.59 -11.30
N ARG A 92 6.33 6.24 -12.47
CA ARG A 92 6.21 7.69 -12.60
C ARG A 92 4.85 8.19 -12.12
N ARG A 93 3.77 7.42 -12.36
CA ARG A 93 2.42 7.75 -11.84
C ARG A 93 2.39 7.69 -10.32
N ILE A 94 3.10 6.73 -9.73
CA ILE A 94 3.20 6.60 -8.26
C ILE A 94 3.93 7.80 -7.66
N ALA A 95 5.09 8.16 -8.22
CA ALA A 95 5.88 9.29 -7.75
C ALA A 95 5.09 10.60 -7.86
N LEU A 96 4.37 10.78 -8.97
CA LEU A 96 3.50 11.94 -9.19
C LEU A 96 2.37 12.01 -8.14
N ASN A 97 1.64 10.91 -7.94
CA ASN A 97 0.56 10.85 -6.95
C ASN A 97 1.08 11.11 -5.53
N ARG A 98 2.26 10.57 -5.17
CA ARG A 98 2.87 10.81 -3.86
C ARG A 98 3.17 12.29 -3.64
N ARG A 99 3.72 12.97 -4.66
CA ARG A 99 3.94 14.42 -4.61
C ARG A 99 2.62 15.17 -4.43
N HIS A 100 1.59 14.82 -5.21
CA HIS A 100 0.27 15.44 -5.12
C HIS A 100 -0.36 15.27 -3.74
N SER A 101 -0.27 14.09 -3.12
CA SER A 101 -0.77 13.85 -1.77
C SER A 101 -0.06 14.71 -0.72
N ILE A 102 1.26 14.89 -0.83
CA ILE A 102 2.04 15.75 0.08
C ILE A 102 1.59 17.22 -0.08
N GLU A 103 1.50 17.71 -1.32
CA GLU A 103 1.07 19.08 -1.60
C GLU A 103 -0.36 19.35 -1.12
N MET A 104 -1.27 18.38 -1.32
CA MET A 104 -2.65 18.49 -0.81
C MET A 104 -2.70 18.54 0.71
N GLY A 105 -1.92 17.71 1.41
CA GLY A 105 -1.88 17.71 2.87
C GLY A 105 -1.28 19.02 3.43
N GLN A 106 -0.28 19.59 2.75
CA GLN A 106 0.26 20.90 3.10
C GLN A 106 -0.76 22.01 2.90
N LEU A 107 -1.46 22.02 1.76
CA LEU A 107 -2.49 23.01 1.46
C LEU A 107 -3.67 22.90 2.43
N PHE A 108 -4.06 21.68 2.82
CA PHE A 108 -5.11 21.48 3.82
C PHE A 108 -4.69 22.02 5.20
N THR A 109 -3.43 21.81 5.58
CA THR A 109 -2.87 22.38 6.81
C THR A 109 -2.91 23.90 6.80
N GLU A 110 -2.56 24.53 5.66
CA GLU A 110 -2.62 25.98 5.47
C GLU A 110 -4.05 26.51 5.56
N PHE A 111 -5.00 25.82 4.91
CA PHE A 111 -6.42 26.13 4.94
C PHE A 111 -6.97 26.12 6.37
N LEU A 112 -6.68 25.10 7.17
CA LEU A 112 -7.09 25.06 8.58
C LEU A 112 -6.49 26.21 9.40
N GLY A 113 -5.28 26.67 9.05
CA GLY A 113 -4.65 27.83 9.69
C GLY A 113 -5.32 29.17 9.35
N THR A 114 -5.84 29.32 8.13
CA THR A 114 -6.52 30.56 7.68
C THR A 114 -8.01 30.57 7.98
N HIS A 115 -8.59 29.41 8.30
CA HIS A 115 -10.00 29.22 8.63
C HIS A 115 -10.18 28.62 10.03
N PRO A 116 -9.87 29.37 11.10
CA PRO A 116 -9.95 28.88 12.49
C PRO A 116 -11.39 28.61 12.96
N ASP A 117 -12.38 29.08 12.21
CA ASP A 117 -13.81 28.80 12.35
C ASP A 117 -14.22 27.43 11.80
N VAL A 118 -13.32 26.76 11.06
CA VAL A 118 -13.46 25.35 10.68
C VAL A 118 -12.95 24.52 11.86
N GLU A 119 -13.87 24.05 12.70
CA GLU A 119 -13.51 23.11 13.76
C GLU A 119 -12.81 21.88 13.17
N SER A 120 -11.59 21.63 13.64
CA SER A 120 -10.81 20.42 13.33
C SER A 120 -11.55 19.12 13.71
N GLU A 121 -12.49 19.21 14.66
CA GLU A 121 -13.36 18.10 15.05
C GLU A 121 -14.61 18.08 14.17
N LEU A 122 -14.43 17.60 12.95
CA LEU A 122 -15.53 17.28 12.05
C LEU A 122 -16.49 16.33 12.77
N HIS A 123 -17.73 16.76 13.04
CA HIS A 123 -18.80 15.86 13.49
C HIS A 123 -18.94 14.76 12.43
N ASN A 124 -18.50 13.54 12.76
CA ASN A 124 -18.49 12.35 11.90
C ASN A 124 -17.41 12.33 10.79
N GLY A 125 -16.39 13.20 10.84
CA GLY A 125 -15.28 13.16 9.88
C GLY A 125 -15.57 13.78 8.51
N GLN A 126 -16.67 14.53 8.36
CA GLN A 126 -17.03 15.24 7.12
C GLN A 126 -17.12 16.75 7.35
N MET A 127 -16.59 17.54 6.40
CA MET A 127 -16.77 18.99 6.35
C MET A 127 -18.24 19.34 6.15
N THR A 128 -18.68 20.48 6.70
CA THR A 128 -20.01 21.02 6.38
C THR A 128 -20.02 21.55 4.94
N GLU A 129 -21.19 21.68 4.33
CA GLU A 129 -21.33 22.15 2.93
C GLU A 129 -20.64 23.52 2.68
N PRO A 130 -20.73 24.54 3.57
CA PRO A 130 -19.96 25.78 3.41
C PRO A 130 -18.44 25.59 3.50
N GLN A 131 -17.99 24.64 4.33
CA GLN A 131 -16.55 24.32 4.48
C GLN A 131 -16.03 23.57 3.26
N GLU A 132 -16.84 22.69 2.67
CA GLU A 132 -16.54 22.01 1.42
C GLU A 132 -16.45 22.99 0.25
N GLU A 133 -17.36 23.98 0.17
CA GLU A 133 -17.30 25.04 -0.84
C GLU A 133 -16.04 25.92 -0.67
N ALA A 134 -15.71 26.31 0.56
CA ALA A 134 -14.50 27.06 0.87
C ALA A 134 -13.24 26.28 0.50
N TRP A 135 -13.17 25.00 0.88
CA TRP A 135 -12.06 24.12 0.55
C TRP A 135 -11.93 23.88 -0.97
N THR A 136 -13.05 23.68 -1.66
CA THR A 136 -13.09 23.50 -3.12
C THR A 136 -12.52 24.72 -3.83
N THR A 137 -12.95 25.92 -3.40
CA THR A 137 -12.44 27.18 -3.95
C THR A 137 -10.95 27.35 -3.66
N TYR A 138 -10.53 27.09 -2.42
CA TYR A 138 -9.14 27.24 -1.98
C TYR A 138 -8.18 26.27 -2.69
N SER A 139 -8.62 25.03 -2.91
CA SER A 139 -7.81 23.97 -3.53
C SER A 139 -7.88 23.93 -5.06
N ALA A 140 -8.79 24.69 -5.70
CA ALA A 140 -9.04 24.64 -7.14
C ALA A 140 -7.77 24.81 -8.00
N THR A 141 -6.90 25.76 -7.66
CA THR A 141 -5.65 26.00 -8.41
C THR A 141 -4.70 24.80 -8.34
N LEU A 142 -4.55 24.21 -7.15
CA LEU A 142 -3.67 23.05 -6.96
C LEU A 142 -4.23 21.81 -7.65
N LEU A 143 -5.54 21.56 -7.52
CA LEU A 143 -6.22 20.44 -8.17
C LEU A 143 -6.17 20.54 -9.69
N HIS A 144 -6.32 21.74 -10.26
CA HIS A 144 -6.18 21.97 -11.69
C HIS A 144 -4.77 21.61 -12.17
N ARG A 145 -3.72 22.06 -11.46
CA ARG A 145 -2.34 21.68 -11.75
C ARG A 145 -2.14 20.16 -11.69
N HIS A 146 -2.63 19.51 -10.64
CA HIS A 146 -2.52 18.05 -10.48
C HIS A 146 -3.22 17.30 -11.61
N GLN A 147 -4.37 17.79 -12.06
CA GLN A 147 -5.07 17.23 -13.21
C GLN A 147 -4.25 17.36 -14.50
N SER A 148 -3.70 18.55 -14.78
CA SER A 148 -2.86 18.76 -15.96
C SER A 148 -1.59 17.90 -15.96
N GLU A 149 -0.91 17.77 -14.82
CA GLU A 149 0.29 16.93 -14.71
C GLU A 149 -0.01 15.44 -14.90
N ARG A 150 -1.14 14.96 -14.37
CA ARG A 150 -1.58 13.57 -14.58
C ARG A 150 -1.95 13.30 -16.03
N ALA A 151 -2.62 14.24 -16.69
CA ALA A 151 -2.96 14.15 -18.11
C ALA A 151 -1.69 14.10 -18.97
N ALA A 152 -0.75 15.03 -18.76
CA ALA A 152 0.51 15.05 -19.50
C ALA A 152 1.31 13.75 -19.32
N LEU A 153 1.38 13.23 -18.10
CA LEU A 153 2.06 11.95 -17.87
C LEU A 153 1.31 10.78 -18.54
N ALA A 154 -0.02 10.79 -18.57
CA ALA A 154 -0.78 9.77 -19.29
C ALA A 154 -0.47 9.79 -20.79
N ASP A 155 -0.45 10.96 -21.41
CA ASP A 155 -0.12 11.14 -22.83
C ASP A 155 1.29 10.63 -23.15
N HIS A 156 2.28 10.94 -22.30
CA HIS A 156 3.65 10.44 -22.45
C HIS A 156 3.74 8.92 -22.38
N LEU A 157 3.03 8.30 -21.42
CA LEU A 157 3.03 6.86 -21.24
C LEU A 157 2.34 6.12 -22.39
N GLU A 158 1.24 6.68 -22.90
CA GLU A 158 0.55 6.14 -24.07
C GLU A 158 1.43 6.25 -25.33
N ALA A 159 2.13 7.38 -25.51
CA ALA A 159 3.07 7.56 -26.61
C ALA A 159 4.23 6.53 -26.56
N GLU A 160 4.78 6.25 -25.39
CA GLU A 160 5.82 5.22 -25.21
C GLU A 160 5.32 3.81 -25.53
N GLN A 161 4.09 3.46 -25.14
CA GLN A 161 3.48 2.15 -25.43
C GLN A 161 3.18 1.96 -26.93
N ASN A 162 2.90 3.05 -27.64
CA ASN A 162 2.57 3.04 -29.06
C ASN A 162 3.79 3.18 -29.99
N GLN A 163 5.01 3.25 -29.45
CA GLN A 163 6.22 3.22 -30.27
C GLN A 163 6.54 1.77 -30.67
N PRO A 164 6.58 1.46 -31.98
CA PRO A 164 7.02 0.14 -32.43
C PRO A 164 8.51 -0.02 -32.12
N GLU A 165 8.88 -1.14 -31.48
CA GLU A 165 10.27 -1.56 -31.30
C GLU A 165 10.95 -1.62 -32.68
N THR A 166 11.86 -0.68 -32.96
CA THR A 166 12.72 -0.68 -34.16
C THR A 166 13.93 -1.56 -33.99
#